data_AF-A0A261AFC9-F1
#
_entry.id   AF-A0A261AFC9-F1
#
_cell.length_a   1.000
_cell.length_b   1.000
_cell.length_c   1.000
_cell.angle_alpha   90.00
_cell.angle_beta   90.00
_cell.angle_gamma   90.00
#
_symmetry.space_group_name_H-M   'P 1'
#
loop_
_entity.id
_entity.type
_entity.pdbx_description
1 polymer ?
#
loop_
_entity_poly.entity_id
_entity_poly.type
_entity_poly.pdbx_seq_one_letter_code
_entity_poly.pdbx_strand_id
1 'polypeptide(L)'
;MSSIRVILFLYSLYSLASATGHLRLELTASTNCNLRLLTDSSDETLQLLIGEKRITSFHPRGLIRDTIRVGFSIPNGKTTAFEFSMKNSGQPQLPNVFEDAGVVVLIQSMYECNRGFHGLTCEFYHHYNYHNYSNHHYRDEEGNS
;
A
#
# COMPACT_ATOMS: atom_id res chain seq x y z
N MET A 1 -24.29 -33.04 8.95
CA MET A 1 -23.91 -32.05 7.91
C MET A 1 -22.74 -32.62 7.13
N SER A 2 -22.84 -32.75 5.81
CA SER A 2 -21.80 -33.39 4.97
C SER A 2 -20.47 -32.65 5.06
N SER A 3 -19.36 -33.38 5.27
CA SER A 3 -18.00 -32.81 5.38
C SER A 3 -17.62 -31.92 4.19
N ILE A 4 -18.19 -32.19 3.02
CA ILE A 4 -18.00 -31.38 1.81
C ILE A 4 -18.58 -29.97 1.98
N ARG A 5 -19.75 -29.84 2.65
CA ARG A 5 -20.34 -28.52 2.93
C ARG A 5 -19.50 -27.74 3.93
N VAL A 6 -18.87 -28.41 4.90
CA VAL A 6 -17.95 -27.79 5.85
C VAL A 6 -16.68 -27.32 5.15
N ILE A 7 -16.09 -28.13 4.26
CA ILE A 7 -14.91 -27.77 3.48
C ILE A 7 -15.20 -26.57 2.56
N LEU A 8 -16.31 -26.57 1.82
CA LEU A 8 -16.69 -25.46 0.95
C LEU A 8 -16.96 -24.17 1.74
N PHE A 9 -17.56 -24.29 2.93
CA PHE A 9 -17.75 -23.15 3.82
C PHE A 9 -16.42 -22.60 4.33
N LEU A 10 -15.48 -23.47 4.74
CA LEU A 10 -14.13 -23.07 5.13
C LEU A 10 -13.38 -22.39 3.96
N TYR A 11 -13.45 -22.91 2.73
CA TYR A 11 -12.86 -22.26 1.56
C TYR A 11 -13.48 -20.88 1.26
N SER A 12 -14.79 -20.71 1.48
CA SER A 12 -15.43 -19.40 1.32
C SER A 12 -14.99 -18.38 2.38
N LEU A 13 -14.61 -18.84 3.58
CA LEU A 13 -14.04 -17.98 4.62
C LEU A 13 -12.59 -17.55 4.31
N TYR A 14 -11.86 -18.33 3.51
CA TYR A 14 -10.51 -17.97 3.05
C TYR A 14 -10.48 -16.92 1.93
N SER A 15 -11.63 -16.51 1.38
CA SER A 15 -11.72 -15.30 0.55
C SER A 15 -11.74 -14.02 1.41
N LEU A 16 -11.00 -14.05 2.52
CA LEU A 16 -10.50 -12.83 3.16
C LEU A 16 -9.75 -12.07 2.08
N ALA A 17 -10.34 -10.98 1.60
CA ALA A 17 -9.78 -10.10 0.58
C ALA A 17 -8.32 -9.79 0.92
N SER A 18 -7.40 -10.55 0.34
CA SER A 18 -5.99 -10.25 0.45
C SER A 18 -5.82 -8.94 -0.31
N ALA A 19 -5.41 -7.89 0.40
CA ALA A 19 -5.07 -6.64 -0.24
C ALA A 19 -3.97 -6.94 -1.26
N THR A 20 -4.28 -6.72 -2.53
CA THR A 20 -3.36 -7.07 -3.62
C THR A 20 -2.28 -5.99 -3.81
N GLY A 21 -2.52 -4.80 -3.26
CA GLY A 21 -1.55 -3.72 -3.09
C GLY A 21 -1.83 -2.91 -1.83
N HIS A 22 -1.01 -1.91 -1.59
CA HIS A 22 -1.13 -1.00 -0.47
C HIS A 22 -0.68 0.41 -0.85
N LEU A 23 -1.33 1.42 -0.26
CA LEU A 23 -0.87 2.81 -0.34
C LEU A 23 0.24 2.99 0.68
N ARG A 24 1.43 3.34 0.23
CA ARG A 24 2.55 3.77 1.07
C ARG A 24 2.58 5.30 1.11
N LEU A 25 2.61 5.86 2.31
CA LEU A 25 2.87 7.28 2.54
C LEU A 25 4.25 7.46 3.17
N GLU A 26 4.97 8.45 2.67
CA GLU A 26 6.23 8.92 3.23
C GLU A 26 6.04 10.36 3.70
N LEU A 27 6.28 10.59 4.98
CA LEU A 27 5.95 11.81 5.71
C LEU A 27 7.25 12.45 6.22
N THR A 28 7.42 13.74 5.97
CA THR A 28 8.55 14.51 6.49
C THR A 28 8.04 15.81 7.09
N ALA A 29 8.27 16.02 8.40
CA ALA A 29 7.78 17.20 9.11
C ALA A 29 8.86 18.31 9.21
N SER A 30 8.41 19.56 9.18
CA SER A 30 9.25 20.74 9.40
C SER A 30 9.63 20.95 10.87
N THR A 31 8.92 20.31 11.79
CA THR A 31 9.14 20.34 13.25
C THR A 31 8.67 19.04 13.88
N ASN A 32 9.15 18.69 15.08
CA ASN A 32 8.65 17.54 15.81
C ASN A 32 7.14 17.70 16.07
N CYS A 33 6.34 16.69 15.74
CA CYS A 33 4.90 16.73 15.95
C CYS A 33 4.30 15.32 16.08
N ASN A 34 3.08 15.27 16.64
CA ASN A 34 2.24 14.07 16.57
C ASN A 34 1.21 14.31 15.46
N LEU A 35 1.29 13.54 14.38
CA LEU A 35 0.37 13.63 13.27
C LEU A 35 -0.66 12.51 13.39
N ARG A 36 -1.93 12.86 13.48
CA ARG A 36 -3.05 11.91 13.42
C ARG A 36 -3.47 11.71 11.96
N LEU A 37 -3.59 10.46 11.55
CA LEU A 37 -4.00 10.00 10.23
C LEU A 37 -5.34 9.27 10.36
N LEU A 38 -6.33 9.72 9.60
CA LEU A 38 -7.69 9.21 9.62
C LEU A 38 -8.08 8.71 8.23
N THR A 39 -8.54 7.47 8.13
CA THR A 39 -9.20 6.93 6.93
C THR A 39 -10.59 6.45 7.30
N ASP A 40 -11.38 6.01 6.31
CA ASP A 40 -12.68 5.36 6.55
C ASP A 40 -12.58 4.12 7.47
N SER A 41 -11.38 3.53 7.64
CA SER A 41 -11.19 2.25 8.33
C SER A 41 -10.09 2.24 9.40
N SER A 42 -9.36 3.34 9.57
CA SER A 42 -8.22 3.44 10.49
C SER A 42 -8.09 4.83 11.10
N ASP A 43 -7.61 4.87 12.33
CA ASP A 43 -7.27 6.09 13.07
C ASP A 43 -5.94 5.82 13.79
N GLU A 44 -4.87 6.48 13.34
CA GLU A 44 -3.50 6.26 13.82
C GLU A 44 -2.88 7.60 14.20
N THR A 45 -2.03 7.62 15.23
CA THR A 45 -1.20 8.79 15.54
C THR A 45 0.27 8.41 15.41
N LEU A 46 0.99 9.13 14.55
CA LEU A 46 2.41 8.96 14.29
C LEU A 46 3.20 10.10 14.93
N GLN A 47 4.26 9.75 15.66
CA GLN A 47 5.26 10.72 16.07
C GLN A 47 6.22 10.97 14.91
N LEU A 48 6.33 12.23 14.49
CA LEU A 48 7.26 12.68 13.46
C LEU A 48 8.38 13.48 14.12
N LEU A 49 9.61 13.17 13.72
CA LEU A 49 10.80 13.94 14.08
C LEU A 49 11.18 14.86 12.91
N ILE A 50 11.66 16.06 13.24
CA ILE A 50 12.02 17.09 12.26
C ILE A 50 13.00 16.57 11.21
N GLY A 51 12.66 16.75 9.94
CA GLY A 51 13.49 16.34 8.81
C GLY A 51 13.63 14.82 8.61
N GLU A 52 13.12 14.00 9.51
CA GLU A 52 13.15 12.55 9.38
C GLU A 52 11.97 12.03 8.56
N LYS A 53 12.25 11.04 7.72
CA LYS A 53 11.24 10.35 6.92
C LYS A 53 10.54 9.29 7.76
N ARG A 54 9.23 9.38 7.88
CA ARG A 54 8.38 8.35 8.47
C ARG A 54 7.52 7.70 7.39
N ILE A 55 7.57 6.38 7.31
CA ILE A 55 6.78 5.61 6.35
C ILE A 55 5.61 4.94 7.09
N THR A 56 4.42 5.01 6.50
CA THR A 56 3.24 4.23 6.92
C THR A 56 2.54 3.65 5.68
N SER A 57 1.77 2.59 5.86
CA SER A 57 1.08 1.91 4.76
C SER A 57 -0.36 1.55 5.09
N PHE A 58 -1.24 1.70 4.09
CA PHE A 58 -2.67 1.43 4.19
C PHE A 58 -3.06 0.38 3.17
N HIS A 59 -3.71 -0.67 3.65
CA HIS A 59 -4.25 -1.72 2.80
C HIS A 59 -5.73 -1.40 2.52
N PRO A 60 -6.14 -1.27 1.25
CA PRO A 60 -7.54 -1.03 0.92
C PRO A 60 -8.39 -2.21 1.43
N ARG A 61 -9.45 -1.90 2.17
CA ARG A 61 -10.43 -2.89 2.63
C ARG A 61 -11.66 -2.81 1.73
N GLY A 62 -11.99 -3.91 1.04
CA GLY A 62 -13.17 -4.01 0.18
C GLY A 62 -12.87 -3.85 -1.32
N LEU A 63 -13.88 -3.46 -2.11
CA LEU A 63 -13.75 -3.21 -3.55
C LEU A 63 -12.65 -2.18 -3.82
N ILE A 64 -11.79 -2.46 -4.79
CA ILE A 64 -10.71 -1.57 -5.23
C ILE A 64 -11.36 -0.25 -5.69
N ARG A 65 -11.16 0.81 -4.89
CA ARG A 65 -11.48 2.18 -5.29
C ARG A 65 -10.31 2.74 -6.11
N ASP A 66 -10.55 3.70 -6.98
CA ASP A 66 -9.45 4.37 -7.69
C ASP A 66 -8.64 5.30 -6.75
N THR A 67 -9.25 5.74 -5.65
CA THR A 67 -8.65 6.64 -4.68
C THR A 67 -8.99 6.26 -3.24
N ILE A 68 -8.15 6.71 -2.32
CA ILE A 68 -8.41 6.69 -0.88
C ILE A 68 -8.25 8.10 -0.32
N ARG A 69 -9.18 8.47 0.57
CA ARG A 69 -9.14 9.74 1.30
C ARG A 69 -8.46 9.54 2.64
N VAL A 70 -7.42 10.32 2.92
CA VAL A 70 -6.72 10.31 4.22
C VAL A 70 -6.76 11.71 4.80
N GLY A 71 -7.33 11.83 6.01
CA GLY A 71 -7.34 13.03 6.84
C GLY A 71 -6.09 13.11 7.69
N PHE A 72 -5.54 14.31 7.81
CA PHE A 72 -4.38 14.63 8.64
C PHE A 72 -4.75 15.75 9.61
N SER A 73 -4.31 15.63 10.87
CA SER A 73 -4.46 16.67 11.87
C SER A 73 -3.36 16.57 12.92
N ILE A 74 -3.02 17.70 13.52
CA ILE A 74 -2.23 17.77 14.75
C ILE A 74 -3.16 17.88 15.97
N PRO A 75 -2.67 17.66 17.21
CA PRO A 75 -3.48 17.84 18.42
C PRO A 75 -4.13 19.23 18.45
N ASN A 76 -5.46 19.27 18.64
CA ASN A 76 -6.29 20.48 18.63
C ASN A 76 -6.32 21.24 17.28
N GLY A 77 -5.74 20.67 16.23
CA GLY A 77 -5.74 21.23 14.88
C GLY A 77 -6.96 20.85 14.05
N LYS A 78 -7.04 21.42 12.85
CA LYS A 78 -8.08 21.09 11.88
C LYS A 78 -7.68 19.84 11.10
N THR A 79 -8.65 18.95 10.85
CA THR A 79 -8.43 17.85 9.92
C THR A 79 -8.50 18.34 8.47
N THR A 80 -7.40 18.15 7.74
CA THR A 80 -7.29 18.40 6.30
C THR A 80 -7.16 17.05 5.59
N ALA A 81 -8.00 16.81 4.59
CA ALA A 81 -8.03 15.53 3.88
C ALA A 81 -7.48 15.66 2.47
N PHE A 82 -6.72 14.65 2.06
CA PHE A 82 -6.18 14.50 0.71
C PHE A 82 -6.68 13.20 0.09
N GLU A 83 -6.83 13.20 -1.22
CA GLU A 83 -7.14 12.00 -2.00
C GLU A 83 -5.87 11.50 -2.68
N PHE A 84 -5.62 10.20 -2.54
CA PHE A 84 -4.46 9.53 -3.11
C PHE A 84 -4.91 8.49 -4.12
N SER A 85 -4.28 8.46 -5.28
CA SER A 85 -4.55 7.46 -6.31
C SER A 85 -4.06 6.09 -5.86
N MET A 86 -4.86 5.04 -6.05
CA MET A 86 -4.51 3.64 -5.79
C MET A 86 -4.06 2.96 -7.07
N LYS A 87 -3.13 3.62 -7.78
CA LYS A 87 -2.57 3.15 -9.06
C LYS A 87 -1.06 3.03 -8.97
N ASN A 88 -0.55 1.85 -9.28
CA ASN A 88 0.87 1.56 -9.37
C ASN A 88 1.42 2.07 -10.70
N SER A 89 1.73 3.37 -10.76
CA SER A 89 2.37 4.02 -11.90
C SER A 89 3.90 3.79 -11.95
N GLY A 90 4.48 3.11 -10.96
CA GLY A 90 5.93 2.98 -10.80
C GLY A 90 6.65 4.27 -10.42
N GLN A 91 5.91 5.36 -10.20
CA GLN A 91 6.46 6.66 -9.81
C GLN A 91 5.68 7.23 -8.61
N PRO A 92 6.35 7.92 -7.66
CA PRO A 92 5.67 8.65 -6.62
C PRO A 92 4.71 9.69 -7.21
N GLN A 93 3.55 9.86 -6.57
CA GLN A 93 2.62 10.93 -6.93
C GLN A 93 3.19 12.30 -6.55
N LEU A 94 2.65 13.36 -7.14
CA LEU A 94 2.95 14.73 -6.71
C LEU A 94 2.71 14.84 -5.20
N PRO A 95 3.67 15.39 -4.45
CA PRO A 95 3.55 15.46 -3.01
C PRO A 95 2.43 16.42 -2.60
N ASN A 96 1.68 16.02 -1.59
CA ASN A 96 0.76 16.90 -0.88
C ASN A 96 1.50 17.59 0.26
N VAL A 97 1.02 18.77 0.65
CA VAL A 97 1.56 19.52 1.80
C VAL A 97 0.42 19.75 2.78
N PHE A 98 0.59 19.23 3.99
CA PHE A 98 -0.27 19.54 5.11
C PHE A 98 0.34 20.69 5.90
N GLU A 99 -0.46 21.73 6.17
CA GLU A 99 -0.04 22.89 6.95
C GLU A 99 -1.10 23.20 8.02
N ASP A 100 -0.67 23.21 9.28
CA ASP A 100 -1.52 23.61 10.40
C ASP A 100 -0.66 24.08 11.60
N ALA A 101 -1.10 25.12 12.30
CA ALA A 101 -0.45 25.73 13.46
C ALA A 101 1.09 25.90 13.35
N GLY A 102 1.60 26.25 12.17
CA GLY A 102 3.04 26.43 11.92
C GLY A 102 3.84 25.13 11.72
N VAL A 103 3.16 23.98 11.68
CA VAL A 103 3.73 22.68 11.30
C VAL A 103 3.44 22.45 9.81
N VAL A 104 4.49 22.12 9.05
CA VAL A 104 4.38 21.71 7.65
C VAL A 104 4.80 20.26 7.54
N VAL A 105 3.99 19.43 6.88
CA VAL A 105 4.30 18.03 6.60
C VAL A 105 4.23 17.80 5.11
N LEU A 106 5.37 17.39 4.52
CA LEU A 106 5.43 16.90 3.15
C LEU A 106 4.93 15.45 3.13
N ILE A 107 3.97 15.17 2.25
CA ILE A 107 3.34 13.87 2.11
C ILE A 107 3.59 13.35 0.69
N GLN A 108 4.53 12.41 0.58
CA GLN A 108 4.75 11.65 -0.65
C GLN A 108 3.95 10.36 -0.59
N SER A 109 3.41 9.93 -1.74
CA SER A 109 2.60 8.71 -1.80
C SER A 109 2.95 7.85 -3.00
N MET A 110 2.82 6.54 -2.82
CA MET A 110 2.98 5.55 -3.88
C MET A 110 2.07 4.36 -3.60
N TYR A 111 1.39 3.84 -4.63
CA TYR A 111 0.64 2.60 -4.50
C TYR A 111 1.49 1.44 -4.99
N GLU A 112 1.79 0.50 -4.10
CA GLU A 112 2.70 -0.62 -4.35
C GLU A 112 1.92 -1.93 -4.36
N CYS A 113 2.25 -2.83 -5.28
CA CYS A 113 1.68 -4.17 -5.28
C CYS A 113 2.35 -5.04 -4.23
N ASN A 114 1.54 -5.86 -3.56
CA ASN A 114 2.05 -6.89 -2.68
C ASN A 114 2.77 -7.97 -3.49
N ARG A 115 3.66 -8.72 -2.84
CA ARG A 115 4.50 -9.72 -3.51
C ARG A 115 3.65 -10.70 -4.33
N GLY A 116 4.02 -10.88 -5.61
CA GLY A 116 3.32 -11.75 -6.55
C GLY A 116 2.19 -11.05 -7.31
N PHE A 117 1.74 -9.87 -6.88
CA PHE A 117 0.77 -9.07 -7.60
C PHE A 117 1.42 -8.02 -8.50
N HIS A 118 0.74 -7.69 -9.59
CA HIS A 118 1.16 -6.70 -10.59
C HIS A 118 -0.07 -6.13 -11.32
N GLY A 119 0.17 -5.18 -12.22
CA GLY A 119 -0.89 -4.41 -12.87
C GLY A 119 -1.05 -3.03 -12.24
N LEU A 120 -1.84 -2.18 -12.90
CA LEU A 120 -2.02 -0.80 -12.47
C LEU A 120 -2.76 -0.73 -11.12
N THR A 121 -3.67 -1.66 -10.86
CA THR A 121 -4.43 -1.74 -9.60
C THR A 121 -4.04 -2.98 -8.78
N CYS A 122 -2.92 -3.62 -9.12
CA CYS A 122 -2.43 -4.85 -8.50
C CYS A 122 -3.39 -6.04 -8.63
N GLU A 123 -4.18 -6.10 -9.69
CA GLU A 123 -5.25 -7.07 -9.90
C GLU A 123 -4.75 -8.43 -10.41
N PHE A 124 -3.54 -8.50 -10.97
CA PHE A 124 -3.00 -9.71 -11.59
C PHE A 124 -1.99 -10.40 -10.66
N TYR A 125 -2.09 -11.72 -10.51
CA TYR A 125 -1.13 -12.52 -9.74
C TYR A 125 -0.23 -13.34 -10.67
N HIS A 126 1.09 -13.26 -10.47
CA HIS A 126 2.05 -14.11 -11.15
C HIS A 126 2.04 -15.51 -10.54
N HIS A 127 1.40 -16.46 -11.23
CA HIS A 127 1.54 -17.87 -10.92
C HIS A 127 2.84 -18.39 -11.56
N TYR A 128 3.92 -18.51 -10.78
CA TYR A 128 5.09 -19.23 -11.27
C TYR A 128 4.71 -20.71 -11.39
N ASN A 129 4.55 -21.19 -12.63
CA ASN A 129 4.61 -22.63 -12.90
C ASN A 129 6.06 -23.07 -12.69
N TYR A 130 6.32 -23.82 -11.62
CA TYR A 130 7.63 -24.39 -11.26
C TYR A 130 8.23 -25.37 -12.29
N HIS A 131 7.65 -25.49 -13.49
CA HIS A 131 8.06 -26.48 -14.49
C HIS A 131 9.09 -26.01 -15.52
N ASN A 132 9.51 -24.73 -15.52
CA ASN A 132 10.43 -24.22 -16.56
C ASN A 132 11.80 -23.74 -16.05
N TYR A 133 12.15 -24.00 -14.79
CA TYR A 133 13.48 -23.61 -14.26
C TYR A 133 14.62 -24.54 -14.68
N SER A 134 14.32 -25.69 -15.31
CA SER A 134 15.36 -26.66 -15.71
C SER A 134 15.85 -26.51 -17.16
N ASN A 135 15.18 -25.71 -18.01
CA ASN A 135 15.54 -25.63 -19.44
C ASN A 135 16.34 -24.38 -19.83
N HIS A 136 16.45 -23.38 -18.96
CA HIS A 136 17.25 -22.18 -19.25
C HIS A 136 18.68 -22.24 -18.74
N HIS A 137 19.04 -23.20 -17.88
CA HIS A 137 20.42 -23.30 -17.38
C HIS A 137 21.33 -24.20 -18.24
N TYR A 138 20.77 -24.97 -19.19
CA TYR A 138 21.55 -25.88 -20.04
C TYR A 138 21.89 -25.33 -21.44
N ARG A 139 21.45 -24.11 -21.78
CA ARG A 139 21.65 -23.54 -23.12
C ARG A 139 22.78 -22.51 -23.22
N ASP A 140 23.40 -22.16 -22.10
CA ASP A 140 24.45 -21.13 -22.04
C ASP A 140 25.87 -21.73 -21.95
N GLU A 141 26.04 -23.06 -21.93
CA GLU A 141 27.37 -23.72 -21.87
C GLU A 141 27.85 -24.39 -23.18
N GLU A 142 27.06 -24.41 -24.27
CA GLU A 142 27.47 -25.00 -25.56
C GLU A 142 27.84 -23.95 -26.64
N GLY A 143 28.25 -22.75 -26.22
CA GLY A 143 28.49 -21.62 -27.12
C GLY A 143 29.83 -20.91 -26.93
N ASN A 144 30.92 -21.63 -26.61
CA ASN A 144 32.26 -21.07 -26.74
C ASN A 144 33.33 -22.17 -26.88
N SER A 145 33.64 -22.53 -28.12
CA SER A 145 34.88 -23.21 -28.53
C SER A 145 35.23 -22.78 -29.95
#